data_AF-A0AAV2QSY3-F1
#
_entry.id   AF-A0AAV2QSY3-F1
#
_cell.length_a   1.000
_cell.length_b   1.000
_cell.length_c   1.000
_cell.angle_alpha   90.00
_cell.angle_beta   90.00
_cell.angle_gamma   90.00
#
_symmetry.space_group_name_H-M   'P 1'
#
loop_
_entity.id
_entity.type
_entity.pdbx_description
1 polymer ?
#
loop_
_entity_poly.entity_id
_entity_poly.type
_entity_poly.pdbx_seq_one_letter_code
_entity_poly.pdbx_strand_id
1 'polypeptide(L)'
;DQLLEDVIQEALQRHFQGVRFRERNAGFQIDREMNEHGFNNEIGVDLNTGFVFGGNINNCGTWMDKMGSSEKAATKGKPATPRDGSAVEIVGLSKAALKFLSRMYREYKYSYNHVERVDDTGKTTKWTYEFWENKIKENFEKFFYIHETPKPELEPKPELINKRGIIKDSINSGVFWADYQLRCNFPIAIASSPDILSPEHAWKALKNAEKHLLGPLGIRTLDPSDWTYRGDYDNSNDSTDNKLARGYNYHQGPEWLWPVGWLLRAQLAIAPKVGGQAELHHTMNNIKSILSAHYSHLFSEHWRSLPELTNSNGSYCRDSNPAQSWSTGCILEVLWEMDQIERGIQRSI
;
A
#
# COMPACT_ATOMS: atom_id res chain seq x y z
N ASP A 1 -25.59 -4.04 20.54
CA ASP A 1 -24.75 -4.03 19.32
C ASP A 1 -24.84 -2.67 18.66
N GLN A 2 -23.69 -2.11 18.26
CA GLN A 2 -23.60 -0.83 17.55
C GLN A 2 -23.87 -1.08 16.05
N LEU A 3 -24.62 -0.19 15.39
CA LEU A 3 -24.88 -0.33 13.96
C LEU A 3 -23.58 -0.17 13.16
N LEU A 4 -23.45 -0.88 12.04
CA LEU A 4 -22.26 -0.77 11.18
C LEU A 4 -22.03 0.68 10.73
N GLU A 5 -23.08 1.44 10.43
CA GLU A 5 -22.94 2.84 10.02
C GLU A 5 -22.35 3.72 11.14
N ASP A 6 -22.71 3.45 12.40
CA ASP A 6 -22.18 4.18 13.56
C ASP A 6 -20.71 3.82 13.80
N VAL A 7 -20.33 2.56 13.60
CA VAL A 7 -18.92 2.12 13.70
C VAL A 7 -18.06 2.79 12.63
N ILE A 8 -18.54 2.85 11.38
CA ILE A 8 -17.85 3.52 10.29
C ILE A 8 -17.69 5.01 10.59
N GLN A 9 -18.77 5.66 11.06
CA GLN A 9 -18.71 7.07 11.42
C GLN A 9 -17.75 7.34 12.59
N GLU A 10 -17.80 6.51 13.64
CA GLU A 10 -16.90 6.64 14.78
C GLU A 10 -15.43 6.53 14.34
N ALA A 11 -15.11 5.57 13.47
CA ALA A 11 -13.76 5.41 12.94
C ALA A 11 -13.29 6.67 12.19
N LEU A 12 -14.10 7.20 11.26
CA LEU A 12 -13.76 8.42 10.51
C LEU A 12 -13.63 9.64 11.41
N GLN A 13 -14.57 9.81 12.34
CA GLN A 13 -14.62 10.91 13.28
C GLN A 13 -13.38 10.90 14.21
N ARG A 14 -12.96 9.74 14.70
CA ARG A 14 -11.75 9.57 15.53
C ARG A 14 -10.48 9.90 14.74
N HIS A 15 -10.35 9.40 13.51
CA HIS A 15 -9.20 9.74 12.65
C HIS A 15 -9.14 11.24 12.34
N PHE A 16 -10.29 11.85 12.04
CA PHE A 16 -10.35 13.27 11.70
C PHE A 16 -10.05 14.17 12.90
N GLN A 17 -10.52 13.82 14.11
CA GLN A 17 -10.15 14.49 15.35
C GLN A 17 -8.65 14.39 15.65
N GLY A 18 -8.03 13.27 15.27
CA GLY A 18 -6.67 12.90 15.62
C GLY A 18 -6.63 12.11 16.92
N VAL A 19 -5.90 10.99 16.90
CA VAL A 19 -5.78 10.07 18.03
C VAL A 19 -4.32 9.96 18.43
N ARG A 20 -4.05 10.14 19.72
CA ARG A 20 -2.77 9.81 20.34
C ARG A 20 -3.02 8.81 21.45
N PHE A 21 -2.39 7.66 21.38
CA PHE A 21 -2.56 6.63 22.38
C PHE A 21 -1.29 5.81 22.56
N ARG A 22 -1.16 5.24 23.75
CA ARG A 22 -0.22 4.15 24.01
C ARG A 22 -0.98 2.83 23.93
N GLU A 23 -0.44 1.85 23.25
CA GLU A 23 -1.04 0.52 23.15
C GLU A 23 -1.39 -0.03 24.54
N ARG A 24 -2.61 -0.57 24.65
CA ARG A 24 -3.12 -1.07 25.91
C ARG A 24 -2.24 -2.25 26.35
N ASN A 25 -1.75 -2.19 27.59
CA ASN A 25 -0.83 -3.18 28.16
C ASN A 25 0.58 -3.20 27.53
N ALA A 26 1.01 -2.07 26.95
CA ALA A 26 2.36 -1.91 26.37
C ALA A 26 3.48 -2.46 27.27
N GLY A 27 4.41 -3.18 26.62
CA GLY A 27 5.52 -3.87 27.26
C GLY A 27 5.66 -5.31 26.77
N PHE A 28 6.60 -6.03 27.38
CA PHE A 28 7.01 -7.38 26.96
C PHE A 28 5.86 -8.42 26.90
N GLN A 29 4.76 -8.16 27.60
CA GLN A 29 3.59 -9.05 27.64
C GLN A 29 2.83 -9.10 26.31
N ILE A 30 2.88 -8.03 25.52
CA ILE A 30 2.17 -7.95 24.23
C ILE A 30 3.11 -7.97 23.02
N ASP A 31 4.34 -7.45 23.17
CA ASP A 31 5.39 -7.53 22.16
C ASP A 31 6.75 -7.63 22.85
N ARG A 32 7.49 -8.71 22.54
CA ARG A 32 8.78 -9.03 23.16
C ARG A 32 9.97 -8.36 22.48
N GLU A 33 9.77 -7.81 21.28
CA GLU A 33 10.82 -7.21 20.45
C GLU A 33 10.70 -5.70 20.40
N MET A 34 9.48 -5.15 20.27
CA MET A 34 9.22 -3.72 20.12
C MET A 34 9.78 -2.88 21.27
N ASN A 35 10.36 -1.74 20.93
CA ASN A 35 10.87 -0.80 21.93
C ASN A 35 9.75 0.05 22.58
N GLU A 36 10.07 0.73 23.68
CA GLU A 36 9.08 1.50 24.45
C GLU A 36 8.35 2.59 23.65
N HIS A 37 9.02 3.19 22.67
CA HIS A 37 8.48 4.24 21.81
C HIS A 37 7.55 3.69 20.73
N GLY A 38 7.75 2.45 20.27
CA GLY A 38 6.93 1.80 19.24
C GLY A 38 5.46 1.65 19.65
N PHE A 39 5.19 1.53 20.95
CA PHE A 39 3.83 1.42 21.50
C PHE A 39 3.06 2.76 21.50
N ASN A 40 3.72 3.90 21.27
CA ASN A 40 3.08 5.20 21.28
C ASN A 40 2.71 5.60 19.85
N ASN A 41 1.42 5.68 19.55
CA ASN A 41 0.93 5.94 18.22
C ASN A 41 0.23 7.29 18.16
N GLU A 42 0.48 8.00 17.05
CA GLU A 42 -0.26 9.17 16.63
C GLU A 42 -0.85 8.88 15.25
N ILE A 43 -2.13 9.18 15.07
CA ILE A 43 -2.87 8.98 13.82
C ILE A 43 -3.75 10.20 13.62
N GLY A 44 -3.84 10.71 12.39
CA GLY A 44 -4.66 11.88 12.11
C GLY A 44 -4.83 12.16 10.62
N VAL A 45 -5.32 13.36 10.35
CA VAL A 45 -5.51 13.91 9.00
C VAL A 45 -4.77 15.23 8.89
N ASP A 46 -3.89 15.34 7.89
CA ASP A 46 -3.27 16.62 7.56
C ASP A 46 -4.32 17.53 6.92
N LEU A 47 -4.67 18.61 7.61
CA LEU A 47 -5.71 19.53 7.16
C LEU A 47 -5.33 20.32 5.90
N ASN A 48 -4.07 20.29 5.45
CA ASN A 48 -3.65 20.96 4.22
C ASN A 48 -3.89 20.07 3.00
N THR A 49 -3.55 18.78 3.10
CA THR A 49 -3.57 17.81 2.00
C THR A 49 -4.80 16.91 2.02
N GLY A 50 -5.42 16.72 3.18
CA GLY A 50 -6.45 15.72 3.42
C GLY A 50 -5.89 14.31 3.62
N PHE A 51 -4.57 14.11 3.58
CA PHE A 51 -3.97 12.78 3.75
C PHE A 51 -4.11 12.30 5.19
N VAL A 52 -4.47 11.03 5.33
CA VAL A 52 -4.36 10.31 6.59
C VAL A 52 -2.89 10.00 6.85
N PHE A 53 -2.45 10.21 8.08
CA PHE A 53 -1.09 9.89 8.51
C PHE A 53 -1.12 9.12 9.82
N GLY A 54 -0.05 8.39 10.11
CA GLY A 54 0.14 7.87 11.45
C GLY A 54 1.43 7.09 11.67
N GLY A 55 1.53 6.48 12.85
CA GLY A 55 2.68 5.68 13.28
C GLY A 55 3.89 6.52 13.68
N ASN A 56 5.04 5.86 13.79
CA ASN A 56 6.35 6.47 14.03
C ASN A 56 7.46 5.52 13.57
N ILE A 57 8.71 5.99 13.53
CA ILE A 57 9.87 5.20 13.07
C ILE A 57 10.15 3.90 13.86
N ASN A 58 9.55 3.74 15.04
CA ASN A 58 9.68 2.56 15.91
C ASN A 58 8.47 1.63 15.83
N ASN A 59 7.49 1.91 14.96
CA ASN A 59 6.26 1.15 14.83
C ASN A 59 6.12 0.47 13.45
N CYS A 60 5.28 -0.55 13.38
CA CYS A 60 4.97 -1.35 12.20
C CYS A 60 3.46 -1.35 11.89
N GLY A 61 2.87 -0.16 11.65
CA GLY A 61 1.42 0.01 11.47
C GLY A 61 0.86 -0.34 10.07
N THR A 62 1.71 -0.78 9.14
CA THR A 62 1.30 -1.19 7.77
C THR A 62 1.63 -2.66 7.56
N TRP A 63 1.13 -3.28 6.49
CA TRP A 63 1.39 -4.70 6.20
C TRP A 63 2.87 -5.07 6.01
N MET A 64 3.75 -4.07 5.80
CA MET A 64 5.19 -4.25 5.81
C MET A 64 5.72 -4.16 7.26
N ASP A 65 5.39 -5.16 8.09
CA ASP A 65 5.36 -5.07 9.55
C ASP A 65 6.51 -5.77 10.29
N LYS A 66 7.62 -6.09 9.61
CA LYS A 66 8.73 -6.80 10.25
C LYS A 66 9.42 -5.97 11.34
N MET A 67 9.17 -6.33 12.61
CA MET A 67 9.95 -5.88 13.76
C MET A 67 11.24 -6.70 13.87
N GLY A 68 12.40 -6.01 13.88
CA GLY A 68 13.70 -6.66 14.06
C GLY A 68 13.86 -7.29 15.44
N SER A 69 14.53 -8.44 15.49
CA SER A 69 14.68 -9.25 16.71
C SER A 69 16.11 -9.76 16.96
N SER A 70 17.09 -9.37 16.13
CA SER A 70 18.48 -9.82 16.31
C SER A 70 19.24 -8.87 17.21
N GLU A 71 19.64 -9.34 18.40
CA GLU A 71 20.59 -8.63 19.26
C GLU A 71 21.98 -8.60 18.62
N LYS A 72 22.40 -9.73 18.03
CA LYS A 72 23.71 -9.91 17.38
C LYS A 72 23.93 -8.96 16.20
N ALA A 73 22.89 -8.65 15.45
CA ALA A 73 22.94 -7.69 14.35
C ALA A 73 22.45 -6.28 14.74
N ALA A 74 22.18 -6.03 16.04
CA ALA A 74 21.69 -4.77 16.57
C ALA A 74 20.39 -4.25 15.91
N THR A 75 19.50 -5.16 15.51
CA THR A 75 18.19 -4.86 14.91
C THR A 75 17.01 -5.05 15.87
N LYS A 76 17.23 -5.64 17.06
CA LYS A 76 16.16 -5.87 18.03
C LYS A 76 15.41 -4.57 18.37
N GLY A 77 14.09 -4.61 18.23
CA GLY A 77 13.19 -3.48 18.49
C GLY A 77 13.26 -2.34 17.48
N LYS A 78 13.85 -2.59 16.29
CA LYS A 78 13.86 -1.65 15.17
C LYS A 78 13.00 -2.22 14.03
N PRO A 79 11.96 -1.51 13.58
CA PRO A 79 11.24 -1.85 12.36
C PRO A 79 12.17 -1.92 11.14
N ALA A 80 12.00 -2.95 10.32
CA ALA A 80 12.71 -3.04 9.04
C ALA A 80 12.19 -2.07 7.99
N THR A 81 10.88 -1.81 8.04
CA THR A 81 10.13 -0.99 7.09
C THR A 81 9.08 -0.17 7.85
N PRO A 82 9.49 0.77 8.73
CA PRO A 82 8.54 1.71 9.29
C PRO A 82 7.99 2.56 8.14
N ARG A 83 6.66 2.60 8.03
CA ARG A 83 5.93 3.36 6.99
C ARG A 83 5.01 4.36 7.66
N ASP A 84 5.61 5.14 8.54
CA ASP A 84 4.98 6.26 9.22
C ASP A 84 4.75 7.46 8.28
N GLY A 85 3.94 8.41 8.74
CA GLY A 85 3.45 9.47 7.87
C GLY A 85 2.27 8.99 7.03
N SER A 86 2.16 9.46 5.79
CA SER A 86 1.03 9.14 4.90
C SER A 86 1.39 8.01 3.93
N ALA A 87 1.10 6.76 4.31
CA ALA A 87 1.30 5.59 3.45
C ALA A 87 0.35 5.62 2.23
N VAL A 88 0.90 5.38 1.04
CA VAL A 88 0.19 5.60 -0.24
C VAL A 88 -1.13 4.83 -0.36
N GLU A 89 -1.16 3.58 0.09
CA GLU A 89 -2.35 2.73 0.01
C GLU A 89 -3.45 3.19 0.97
N ILE A 90 -3.09 3.67 2.16
CA ILE A 90 -4.07 4.12 3.16
C ILE A 90 -4.70 5.44 2.68
N VAL A 91 -3.93 6.33 2.06
CA VAL A 91 -4.46 7.56 1.44
C VAL A 91 -5.43 7.21 0.29
N GLY A 92 -5.07 6.27 -0.58
CA GLY A 92 -5.94 5.84 -1.67
C GLY A 92 -7.22 5.14 -1.21
N LEU A 93 -7.13 4.26 -0.21
CA LEU A 93 -8.28 3.61 0.42
C LEU A 93 -9.18 4.61 1.16
N SER A 94 -8.59 5.60 1.85
CA SER A 94 -9.32 6.69 2.50
C SER A 94 -10.16 7.47 1.48
N LYS A 95 -9.55 7.89 0.36
CA LYS A 95 -10.27 8.56 -0.73
C LYS A 95 -11.43 7.70 -1.25
N ALA A 96 -11.19 6.40 -1.51
CA ALA A 96 -12.22 5.49 -2.00
C ALA A 96 -13.39 5.37 -1.02
N ALA A 97 -13.10 5.21 0.27
CA ALA A 97 -14.11 5.13 1.32
C ALA A 97 -14.94 6.41 1.43
N LEU A 98 -14.30 7.58 1.41
CA LEU A 98 -14.98 8.88 1.45
C LEU A 98 -15.88 9.10 0.24
N LYS A 99 -15.42 8.72 -0.96
CA LYS A 99 -16.21 8.77 -2.20
C LYS A 99 -17.45 7.88 -2.09
N PHE A 100 -17.27 6.65 -1.62
CA PHE A 100 -18.36 5.69 -1.40
C PHE A 100 -19.39 6.24 -0.41
N LEU A 101 -18.96 6.72 0.75
CA LEU A 101 -19.87 7.22 1.79
C LEU A 101 -20.60 8.50 1.36
N SER A 102 -19.92 9.39 0.63
CA SER A 102 -20.57 10.55 0.00
C SER A 102 -21.69 10.14 -0.97
N ARG A 103 -21.49 9.10 -1.78
CA ARG A 103 -22.56 8.53 -2.62
C ARG A 103 -23.68 7.94 -1.77
N MET A 104 -23.34 7.10 -0.78
CA MET A 104 -24.33 6.42 0.05
C MET A 104 -25.23 7.41 0.82
N TYR A 105 -24.66 8.52 1.30
CA TYR A 105 -25.43 9.59 1.91
C TYR A 105 -26.41 10.24 0.92
N ARG A 106 -25.96 10.56 -0.31
CA ARG A 106 -26.82 11.13 -1.36
C ARG A 106 -27.94 10.18 -1.80
N GLU A 107 -27.72 8.87 -1.68
CA GLU A 107 -28.71 7.82 -1.94
C GLU A 107 -29.60 7.50 -0.73
N TYR A 108 -29.47 8.23 0.37
CA TYR A 108 -30.20 7.99 1.63
C TYR A 108 -29.96 6.60 2.25
N LYS A 109 -28.80 5.99 1.98
CA LYS A 109 -28.39 4.67 2.50
C LYS A 109 -27.37 4.76 3.64
N TYR A 110 -26.98 5.97 4.03
CA TYR A 110 -26.03 6.23 5.11
C TYR A 110 -26.39 7.56 5.77
N SER A 111 -26.46 7.60 7.10
CA SER A 111 -27.06 8.73 7.82
C SER A 111 -26.13 9.94 7.97
N TYR A 112 -24.82 9.73 7.90
CA TYR A 112 -23.80 10.76 8.14
C TYR A 112 -23.26 11.34 6.83
N ASN A 113 -22.81 12.60 6.82
CA ASN A 113 -22.20 13.24 5.65
C ASN A 113 -20.92 14.03 5.93
N HIS A 114 -20.48 14.08 7.18
CA HIS A 114 -19.35 14.89 7.61
C HIS A 114 -18.64 14.31 8.82
N VAL A 115 -17.45 14.84 9.05
CA VAL A 115 -16.66 14.72 10.27
C VAL A 115 -16.32 16.10 10.79
N GLU A 116 -16.03 16.20 12.08
CA GLU A 116 -15.61 17.44 12.72
C GLU A 116 -14.41 17.24 13.63
N ARG A 117 -13.63 18.29 13.85
CA ARG A 117 -12.50 18.29 14.77
C ARG A 117 -12.54 19.58 15.57
N VAL A 118 -12.35 19.47 16.87
CA VAL A 118 -12.14 20.62 17.76
C VAL A 118 -10.66 20.65 18.13
N ASP A 119 -10.00 21.78 17.87
CA ASP A 119 -8.61 21.98 18.27
C ASP A 119 -8.48 22.48 19.72
N ASP A 120 -7.24 22.59 20.21
CA ASP A 120 -6.93 23.00 21.59
C ASP A 120 -7.38 24.45 21.89
N THR A 121 -7.67 25.26 20.86
CA THR A 121 -8.21 26.62 21.01
C THR A 121 -9.74 26.64 21.05
N GLY A 122 -10.39 25.49 20.91
CA GLY A 122 -11.84 25.34 20.83
C GLY A 122 -12.41 25.61 19.44
N LYS A 123 -11.57 25.84 18.42
CA LYS A 123 -12.05 26.07 17.05
C LYS A 123 -12.46 24.74 16.42
N THR A 124 -13.68 24.73 15.87
CA THR A 124 -14.23 23.57 15.18
C THR A 124 -13.96 23.66 13.68
N THR A 125 -13.42 22.59 13.10
CA THR A 125 -13.29 22.38 11.67
C THR A 125 -14.19 21.22 11.26
N LYS A 126 -15.05 21.44 10.26
CA LYS A 126 -16.03 20.45 9.82
C LYS A 126 -15.90 20.23 8.32
N TRP A 127 -15.71 18.99 7.90
CA TRP A 127 -15.56 18.61 6.50
C TRP A 127 -16.63 17.60 6.11
N THR A 128 -17.31 17.85 4.99
CA THR A 128 -18.11 16.81 4.35
C THR A 128 -17.19 15.72 3.77
N TYR A 129 -17.70 14.51 3.59
CA TYR A 129 -16.90 13.45 2.94
C TYR A 129 -16.48 13.83 1.52
N GLU A 130 -17.36 14.53 0.78
CA GLU A 130 -17.05 15.05 -0.55
C GLU A 130 -15.94 16.09 -0.53
N PHE A 131 -15.94 17.01 0.45
CA PHE A 131 -14.86 17.98 0.58
C PHE A 131 -13.53 17.29 0.89
N TRP A 132 -13.54 16.33 1.82
CA TRP A 132 -12.33 15.60 2.19
C TRP A 132 -11.79 14.77 1.02
N GLU A 133 -12.66 14.04 0.32
CA GLU A 133 -12.31 13.26 -0.88
C GLU A 133 -11.66 14.12 -1.97
N ASN A 134 -12.26 15.27 -2.28
CA ASN A 134 -11.71 16.20 -3.27
C ASN A 134 -10.38 16.78 -2.83
N LYS A 135 -10.20 17.08 -1.53
CA LYS A 135 -8.94 17.60 -1.01
C LYS A 135 -7.79 16.60 -1.17
N ILE A 136 -8.04 15.31 -0.92
CA ILE A 136 -7.06 14.25 -1.21
C ILE A 136 -6.76 14.23 -2.71
N LYS A 137 -7.78 14.25 -3.57
CA LYS A 137 -7.63 14.21 -5.04
C LYS A 137 -6.77 15.36 -5.57
N GLU A 138 -7.00 16.58 -5.11
CA GLU A 138 -6.27 17.78 -5.54
C GLU A 138 -4.79 17.75 -5.12
N ASN A 139 -4.45 17.07 -4.03
CA ASN A 139 -3.09 17.03 -3.50
C ASN A 139 -2.33 15.76 -3.87
N PHE A 140 -3.00 14.62 -4.10
CA PHE A 140 -2.34 13.33 -4.24
C PHE A 140 -1.21 13.36 -5.28
N GLU A 141 -1.52 13.75 -6.50
CA GLU A 141 -0.54 13.77 -7.59
C GLU A 141 0.63 14.72 -7.29
N LYS A 142 0.34 15.91 -6.77
CA LYS A 142 1.34 16.94 -6.44
C LYS A 142 2.41 16.43 -5.46
N PHE A 143 2.00 15.62 -4.48
CA PHE A 143 2.90 15.17 -3.41
C PHE A 143 3.52 13.80 -3.71
N PHE A 144 2.74 12.86 -4.23
CA PHE A 144 3.16 11.48 -4.43
C PHE A 144 3.83 11.21 -5.78
N TYR A 145 3.47 11.90 -6.87
CA TYR A 145 4.02 11.58 -8.19
C TYR A 145 5.40 12.19 -8.41
N ILE A 146 6.36 11.38 -8.89
CA ILE A 146 7.68 11.83 -9.32
C ILE A 146 7.71 11.90 -10.84
N HIS A 147 7.80 13.11 -11.39
CA HIS A 147 7.79 13.34 -12.84
C HIS A 147 9.04 12.79 -13.53
N GLU A 148 8.87 12.35 -14.79
CA GLU A 148 9.96 11.91 -15.67
C GLU A 148 10.95 13.03 -15.94
N THR A 149 10.44 14.21 -16.25
CA THR A 149 11.23 15.43 -16.34
C THR A 149 11.26 16.10 -14.97
N PRO A 150 12.44 16.48 -14.44
CA PRO A 150 12.55 17.15 -13.15
C PRO A 150 11.66 18.38 -13.05
N LYS A 151 10.91 18.49 -11.94
CA LYS A 151 10.12 19.67 -11.57
C LYS A 151 10.58 20.21 -10.21
N PRO A 152 11.56 21.13 -10.17
CA PRO A 152 12.16 21.62 -8.93
C PRO A 152 11.14 22.13 -7.89
N GLU A 153 10.03 22.70 -8.34
CA GLU A 153 8.95 23.24 -7.50
C GLU A 153 8.13 22.16 -6.78
N LEU A 154 8.16 20.91 -7.26
CA LEU A 154 7.50 19.74 -6.65
C LEU A 154 8.50 18.73 -6.05
N GLU A 155 9.79 18.97 -6.24
CA GLU A 155 10.87 18.08 -5.84
C GLU A 155 11.80 18.77 -4.83
N PRO A 156 11.38 18.91 -3.55
CA PRO A 156 12.19 19.62 -2.55
C PRO A 156 13.48 18.88 -2.14
N LYS A 157 13.59 17.59 -2.49
CA LYS A 157 14.75 16.73 -2.19
C LYS A 157 15.10 15.86 -3.42
N PRO A 158 15.56 16.47 -4.53
CA PRO A 158 15.82 15.74 -5.77
C PRO A 158 16.94 14.70 -5.63
N GLU A 159 17.85 14.88 -4.67
CA GLU A 159 18.95 13.97 -4.35
C GLU A 159 18.49 12.61 -3.81
N LEU A 160 17.25 12.50 -3.34
CA LEU A 160 16.68 11.25 -2.83
C LEU A 160 15.94 10.44 -3.92
N ILE A 161 15.79 10.99 -5.12
CA ILE A 161 15.04 10.36 -6.22
C ILE A 161 15.92 9.31 -6.92
N ASN A 162 15.68 8.03 -6.63
CA ASN A 162 16.35 6.93 -7.33
C ASN A 162 15.74 6.67 -8.72
N LYS A 163 14.41 6.76 -8.86
CA LYS A 163 13.68 6.54 -10.12
C LYS A 163 12.61 7.59 -10.33
N ARG A 164 12.28 7.82 -11.61
CA ARG A 164 11.29 8.79 -12.08
C ARG A 164 10.14 8.11 -12.81
N GLY A 165 9.03 8.82 -12.95
CA GLY A 165 7.78 8.25 -13.45
C GLY A 165 7.21 7.21 -12.49
N ILE A 166 7.35 7.45 -11.19
CA ILE A 166 6.89 6.55 -10.12
C ILE A 166 5.98 7.31 -9.15
N ILE A 167 5.28 6.56 -8.30
CA ILE A 167 4.54 7.11 -7.16
C ILE A 167 5.34 6.76 -5.91
N LYS A 168 5.61 7.78 -5.08
CA LYS A 168 6.24 7.64 -3.77
C LYS A 168 5.49 6.64 -2.90
N ASP A 169 6.23 5.95 -2.04
CA ASP A 169 5.64 4.93 -1.16
C ASP A 169 4.91 5.52 0.05
N SER A 170 5.38 6.69 0.50
CA SER A 170 4.83 7.45 1.62
C SER A 170 5.11 8.94 1.44
N ILE A 171 4.50 9.76 2.29
CA ILE A 171 4.81 11.19 2.45
C ILE A 171 5.10 11.47 3.92
N ASN A 172 6.20 12.18 4.16
CA ASN A 172 6.66 12.59 5.49
C ASN A 172 6.96 11.41 6.42
N SER A 173 7.52 10.32 5.89
CA SER A 173 8.09 9.27 6.75
C SER A 173 9.26 9.83 7.57
N GLY A 174 9.42 9.35 8.81
CA GLY A 174 10.56 9.68 9.64
C GLY A 174 11.88 9.11 9.11
N VAL A 175 11.85 8.10 8.25
CA VAL A 175 13.03 7.65 7.49
C VAL A 175 13.18 8.50 6.24
N PHE A 176 14.16 9.41 6.24
CA PHE A 176 14.18 10.53 5.31
C PHE A 176 14.19 10.19 3.81
N TRP A 177 14.62 8.98 3.42
CA TRP A 177 14.65 8.48 2.04
C TRP A 177 13.47 7.55 1.69
N ALA A 178 12.72 7.05 2.67
CA ALA A 178 11.73 5.98 2.47
C ALA A 178 10.60 6.40 1.53
N ASP A 179 10.17 7.66 1.60
CA ASP A 179 9.15 8.23 0.72
C ASP A 179 9.46 7.99 -0.77
N TYR A 180 10.75 8.02 -1.16
CA TYR A 180 11.19 7.99 -2.56
C TYR A 180 11.43 6.58 -3.11
N GLN A 181 11.18 5.54 -2.32
CA GLN A 181 11.39 4.16 -2.74
C GLN A 181 10.30 3.72 -3.73
N LEU A 182 10.70 3.03 -4.80
CA LEU A 182 9.75 2.33 -5.66
C LEU A 182 9.36 1.01 -4.99
N ARG A 183 8.10 0.93 -4.56
CA ARG A 183 7.49 -0.25 -3.92
C ARG A 183 6.17 -0.66 -4.58
N CYS A 184 5.68 -1.83 -4.22
CA CYS A 184 4.47 -2.44 -4.77
C CYS A 184 3.15 -1.96 -4.11
N ASN A 185 3.17 -0.90 -3.31
CA ASN A 185 2.02 -0.45 -2.52
C ASN A 185 1.06 0.48 -3.29
N PHE A 186 1.59 1.40 -4.09
CA PHE A 186 0.77 2.40 -4.80
C PHE A 186 -0.29 1.82 -5.76
N PRO A 187 -0.15 0.61 -6.36
CA PRO A 187 -1.21 0.04 -7.17
C PRO A 187 -2.51 -0.16 -6.39
N ILE A 188 -2.45 -0.35 -5.06
CA ILE A 188 -3.64 -0.44 -4.20
C ILE A 188 -4.44 0.86 -4.28
N ALA A 189 -3.76 2.02 -4.20
CA ALA A 189 -4.39 3.33 -4.29
C ALA A 189 -5.02 3.58 -5.68
N ILE A 190 -4.34 3.16 -6.76
CA ILE A 190 -4.86 3.32 -8.12
C ILE A 190 -6.05 2.40 -8.37
N ALA A 191 -5.98 1.14 -7.94
CA ALA A 191 -7.07 0.19 -8.12
C ALA A 191 -8.32 0.59 -7.34
N SER A 192 -8.17 1.12 -6.12
CA SER A 192 -9.30 1.59 -5.30
C SER A 192 -9.85 2.94 -5.74
N SER A 193 -8.98 3.85 -6.20
CA SER A 193 -9.34 5.19 -6.67
C SER A 193 -8.70 5.50 -8.04
N PRO A 194 -9.22 4.96 -9.17
CA PRO A 194 -8.64 5.16 -10.50
C PRO A 194 -8.70 6.60 -11.04
N ASP A 195 -9.26 7.53 -10.28
CA ASP A 195 -9.37 8.96 -10.57
C ASP A 195 -8.57 9.83 -9.58
N ILE A 196 -7.66 9.23 -8.80
CA ILE A 196 -6.83 9.93 -7.81
C ILE A 196 -5.69 10.75 -8.43
N LEU A 197 -5.30 10.45 -9.67
CA LEU A 197 -4.29 11.17 -10.45
C LEU A 197 -4.57 11.04 -11.96
N SER A 198 -3.82 11.76 -12.79
CA SER A 198 -3.84 11.65 -14.26
C SER A 198 -3.69 10.20 -14.71
N PRO A 199 -4.55 9.71 -15.63
CA PRO A 199 -4.44 8.37 -16.20
C PRO A 199 -3.07 8.09 -16.84
N GLU A 200 -2.46 9.08 -17.48
CA GLU A 200 -1.16 8.96 -18.14
C GLU A 200 -0.04 8.73 -17.11
N HIS A 201 -0.04 9.51 -16.03
CA HIS A 201 0.92 9.34 -14.92
C HIS A 201 0.69 8.03 -14.16
N ALA A 202 -0.56 7.66 -13.91
CA ALA A 202 -0.93 6.37 -13.31
C ALA A 202 -0.42 5.20 -14.17
N TRP A 203 -0.67 5.25 -15.48
CA TRP A 203 -0.25 4.23 -16.42
C TRP A 203 1.27 4.09 -16.47
N LYS A 204 1.98 5.22 -16.52
CA LYS A 204 3.44 5.24 -16.51
C LYS A 204 4.00 4.58 -15.24
N ALA A 205 3.49 4.96 -14.07
CA ALA A 205 3.91 4.38 -12.80
C ALA A 205 3.64 2.87 -12.74
N LEU A 206 2.45 2.43 -13.15
CA LEU A 206 2.10 1.01 -13.21
C LEU A 206 3.01 0.22 -14.15
N LYS A 207 3.37 0.76 -15.32
CA LYS A 207 4.31 0.13 -16.25
C LYS A 207 5.73 0.07 -15.70
N ASN A 208 6.14 1.08 -14.94
CA ASN A 208 7.42 1.05 -14.23
C ASN A 208 7.42 0.00 -13.09
N ALA A 209 6.33 -0.13 -12.33
CA ALA A 209 6.20 -1.20 -11.34
C ALA A 209 6.20 -2.59 -11.98
N GLU A 210 5.46 -2.80 -13.06
CA GLU A 210 5.49 -4.05 -13.83
C GLU A 210 6.91 -4.37 -14.31
N LYS A 211 7.59 -3.40 -14.91
CA LYS A 211 8.95 -3.57 -15.44
C LYS A 211 10.01 -3.88 -14.36
N HIS A 212 9.94 -3.20 -13.22
CA HIS A 212 11.02 -3.20 -12.24
C HIS A 212 10.76 -4.12 -11.04
N LEU A 213 9.49 -4.33 -10.68
CA LEU A 213 9.12 -5.07 -9.48
C LEU A 213 8.52 -6.44 -9.78
N LEU A 214 7.78 -6.62 -10.88
CA LEU A 214 7.10 -7.89 -11.13
C LEU A 214 8.13 -9.02 -11.33
N GLY A 215 7.96 -10.09 -10.54
CA GLY A 215 8.69 -11.34 -10.65
C GLY A 215 7.85 -12.40 -11.38
N PRO A 216 8.33 -13.65 -11.45
CA PRO A 216 7.60 -14.73 -12.12
C PRO A 216 6.26 -15.08 -11.48
N LEU A 217 6.16 -14.98 -10.16
CA LEU A 217 4.93 -15.26 -9.40
C LEU A 217 4.54 -14.07 -8.53
N GLY A 218 5.46 -13.53 -7.73
CA GLY A 218 5.21 -12.38 -6.88
C GLY A 218 5.66 -11.06 -7.48
N ILE A 219 5.49 -9.98 -6.71
CA ILE A 219 6.04 -8.66 -6.99
C ILE A 219 7.00 -8.25 -5.88
N ARG A 220 8.19 -7.80 -6.25
CA ARG A 220 9.24 -7.38 -5.32
C ARG A 220 8.73 -6.24 -4.45
N THR A 221 8.94 -6.38 -3.14
CA THR A 221 8.53 -5.39 -2.14
C THR A 221 9.34 -4.09 -2.17
N LEU A 222 10.51 -4.14 -2.81
CA LEU A 222 11.38 -3.00 -3.04
C LEU A 222 12.11 -3.17 -4.38
N ASP A 223 12.37 -2.05 -5.05
CA ASP A 223 13.16 -2.03 -6.29
C ASP A 223 14.58 -2.61 -6.12
N PRO A 224 15.00 -3.54 -7.00
CA PRO A 224 16.34 -4.15 -6.96
C PRO A 224 17.53 -3.20 -7.05
N SER A 225 17.35 -1.97 -7.58
CA SER A 225 18.43 -0.98 -7.62
C SER A 225 18.60 -0.19 -6.33
N ASP A 226 17.70 -0.37 -5.35
CA ASP A 226 17.83 0.24 -4.03
C ASP A 226 18.92 -0.45 -3.19
N TRP A 227 19.74 0.33 -2.48
CA TRP A 227 20.86 -0.16 -1.67
C TRP A 227 20.43 -1.00 -0.46
N THR A 228 19.15 -0.92 -0.07
CA THR A 228 18.52 -1.74 0.98
C THR A 228 17.94 -3.05 0.46
N TYR A 229 17.85 -3.26 -0.87
CA TYR A 229 17.26 -4.46 -1.45
C TYR A 229 17.99 -5.76 -1.04
N ARG A 230 17.23 -6.73 -0.54
CA ARG A 230 17.64 -8.08 -0.15
C ARG A 230 16.50 -9.05 -0.45
N GLY A 231 16.52 -9.67 -1.62
CA GLY A 231 15.38 -10.45 -2.14
C GLY A 231 15.15 -11.84 -1.53
N ASP A 232 16.11 -12.40 -0.81
CA ASP A 232 16.01 -13.77 -0.28
C ASP A 232 15.78 -13.76 1.22
N TYR A 233 14.56 -14.13 1.63
CA TYR A 233 14.15 -14.20 3.02
C TYR A 233 14.62 -15.51 3.67
N ASP A 234 15.26 -15.35 4.84
CA ASP A 234 15.61 -16.44 5.76
C ASP A 234 15.36 -15.98 7.19
N ASN A 235 14.30 -16.48 7.80
CA ASN A 235 13.91 -16.07 9.16
C ASN A 235 14.84 -16.64 10.24
N SER A 236 15.56 -17.71 9.92
CA SER A 236 16.50 -18.38 10.83
C SER A 236 17.93 -17.82 10.75
N ASN A 237 18.18 -16.86 9.86
CA ASN A 237 19.49 -16.26 9.66
C ASN A 237 20.03 -15.64 10.97
N ASP A 238 21.04 -16.25 11.58
CA ASP A 238 21.68 -15.78 12.82
C ASP A 238 23.03 -15.09 12.56
N SER A 239 23.17 -14.44 11.40
CA SER A 239 24.37 -13.65 11.08
C SER A 239 24.39 -12.31 11.82
N THR A 240 25.49 -11.56 11.64
CA THR A 240 25.62 -10.16 12.08
C THR A 240 25.14 -9.16 11.03
N ASP A 241 24.62 -9.60 9.88
CA ASP A 241 24.14 -8.69 8.83
C ASP A 241 22.80 -8.08 9.27
N ASN A 242 22.80 -6.79 9.56
CA ASN A 242 21.62 -6.04 10.01
C ASN A 242 20.53 -5.88 8.96
N LYS A 243 20.77 -6.27 7.70
CA LYS A 243 19.75 -6.29 6.65
C LYS A 243 19.07 -7.65 6.51
N LEU A 244 19.64 -8.73 7.06
CA LEU A 244 19.16 -10.10 6.85
C LEU A 244 18.83 -10.84 8.14
N ALA A 245 19.57 -10.57 9.22
CA ALA A 245 19.47 -11.36 10.44
C ALA A 245 18.03 -11.41 10.98
N ARG A 246 17.59 -12.62 11.32
CA ARG A 246 16.24 -12.94 11.79
C ARG A 246 15.14 -12.47 10.83
N GLY A 247 15.43 -12.52 9.53
CA GLY A 247 14.49 -12.18 8.48
C GLY A 247 14.17 -10.69 8.39
N TYR A 248 15.10 -9.80 8.75
CA TYR A 248 14.88 -8.35 8.70
C TYR A 248 14.44 -7.86 7.31
N ASN A 249 14.80 -8.59 6.25
CA ASN A 249 14.44 -8.26 4.87
C ASN A 249 13.04 -8.72 4.41
N TYR A 250 12.15 -9.15 5.30
CA TYR A 250 10.83 -9.71 4.94
C TYR A 250 10.03 -8.87 3.91
N HIS A 251 10.18 -7.54 3.97
CA HIS A 251 9.59 -6.58 3.02
C HIS A 251 10.63 -5.67 2.35
N GLN A 252 11.86 -6.15 2.15
CA GLN A 252 12.95 -5.38 1.54
C GLN A 252 13.45 -6.03 0.25
N GLY A 253 12.58 -6.70 -0.50
CA GLY A 253 12.97 -7.37 -1.73
C GLY A 253 12.20 -8.65 -2.06
N PRO A 254 11.82 -9.50 -1.09
CA PRO A 254 11.04 -10.70 -1.37
C PRO A 254 9.81 -10.39 -2.21
N GLU A 255 9.44 -11.36 -3.04
CA GLU A 255 8.38 -11.24 -4.04
C GLU A 255 7.06 -11.72 -3.43
N TRP A 256 6.20 -10.78 -3.08
CA TRP A 256 4.90 -11.07 -2.45
C TRP A 256 3.82 -11.27 -3.51
N LEU A 257 2.89 -12.20 -3.30
CA LEU A 257 1.93 -12.56 -4.35
C LEU A 257 0.66 -11.71 -4.32
N TRP A 258 0.11 -11.41 -3.14
CA TRP A 258 -1.14 -10.63 -3.04
C TRP A 258 -1.09 -9.24 -3.73
N PRO A 259 0.04 -8.47 -3.72
CA PRO A 259 0.08 -7.18 -4.41
C PRO A 259 0.13 -7.30 -5.94
N VAL A 260 0.40 -8.49 -6.50
CA VAL A 260 0.26 -8.75 -7.94
C VAL A 260 -1.19 -8.50 -8.36
N GLY A 261 -2.16 -9.01 -7.61
CA GLY A 261 -3.58 -8.78 -7.91
C GLY A 261 -3.91 -7.28 -7.98
N TRP A 262 -3.41 -6.49 -7.03
CA TRP A 262 -3.59 -5.04 -7.03
C TRP A 262 -2.94 -4.33 -8.21
N LEU A 263 -1.73 -4.75 -8.63
CA LEU A 263 -1.08 -4.24 -9.85
C LEU A 263 -1.96 -4.48 -11.08
N LEU A 264 -2.43 -5.71 -11.28
CA LEU A 264 -3.20 -6.09 -12.47
C LEU A 264 -4.58 -5.40 -12.48
N ARG A 265 -5.26 -5.33 -11.34
CA ARG A 265 -6.55 -4.59 -11.19
C ARG A 265 -6.39 -3.09 -11.44
N ALA A 266 -5.27 -2.49 -11.02
CA ALA A 266 -4.97 -1.10 -11.32
C ALA A 266 -4.74 -0.89 -12.84
N GLN A 267 -4.03 -1.81 -13.49
CA GLN A 267 -3.83 -1.76 -14.95
C GLN A 267 -5.15 -1.87 -15.71
N LEU A 268 -6.03 -2.81 -15.34
CA LEU A 268 -7.38 -2.92 -15.91
C LEU A 268 -8.19 -1.62 -15.75
N ALA A 269 -8.03 -0.93 -14.62
CA ALA A 269 -8.73 0.33 -14.34
C ALA A 269 -8.29 1.49 -15.25
N ILE A 270 -7.00 1.53 -15.58
CA ILE A 270 -6.36 2.69 -16.22
C ILE A 270 -6.21 2.50 -17.73
N ALA A 271 -5.97 1.28 -18.22
CA ALA A 271 -5.82 0.96 -19.65
C ALA A 271 -6.88 1.61 -20.56
N PRO A 272 -8.20 1.49 -20.29
CA PRO A 272 -9.21 2.10 -21.15
C PRO A 272 -9.19 3.64 -21.12
N LYS A 273 -8.64 4.26 -20.08
CA LYS A 273 -8.54 5.72 -19.95
C LYS A 273 -7.40 6.32 -20.77
N VAL A 274 -6.35 5.55 -21.04
CA VAL A 274 -5.16 6.02 -21.78
C VAL A 274 -5.15 5.63 -23.26
N GLY A 275 -5.73 4.48 -23.61
CA GLY A 275 -5.70 3.97 -24.99
C GLY A 275 -7.00 3.29 -25.43
N GLY A 276 -8.08 3.50 -24.70
CA GLY A 276 -9.40 2.97 -25.04
C GLY A 276 -9.45 1.44 -25.05
N GLN A 277 -10.36 0.88 -25.87
CA GLN A 277 -10.57 -0.56 -25.95
C GLN A 277 -9.35 -1.33 -26.47
N ALA A 278 -8.53 -0.71 -27.33
CA ALA A 278 -7.32 -1.35 -27.85
C ALA A 278 -6.32 -1.64 -26.72
N GLU A 279 -6.05 -0.65 -25.86
CA GLU A 279 -5.14 -0.81 -24.72
C GLU A 279 -5.72 -1.76 -23.66
N LEU A 280 -7.03 -1.73 -23.43
CA LEU A 280 -7.69 -2.68 -22.53
C LEU A 280 -7.50 -4.13 -23.01
N HIS A 281 -7.74 -4.43 -24.29
CA HIS A 281 -7.52 -5.77 -24.84
C HIS A 281 -6.05 -6.20 -24.77
N HIS A 282 -5.11 -5.30 -25.07
CA HIS A 282 -3.69 -5.58 -24.92
C HIS A 282 -3.32 -5.92 -23.46
N THR A 283 -3.85 -5.13 -22.52
CA THR A 283 -3.65 -5.32 -21.08
C THR A 283 -4.23 -6.65 -20.60
N MET A 284 -5.43 -7.02 -21.03
CA MET A 284 -6.03 -8.30 -20.69
C MET A 284 -5.20 -9.49 -21.20
N ASN A 285 -4.65 -9.41 -22.42
CA ASN A 285 -3.77 -10.46 -22.94
C ASN A 285 -2.47 -10.58 -22.14
N ASN A 286 -1.87 -9.45 -21.75
CA ASN A 286 -0.70 -9.44 -20.88
C ASN A 286 -1.01 -10.06 -19.50
N ILE A 287 -2.15 -9.71 -18.91
CA ILE A 287 -2.61 -10.28 -17.63
C ILE A 287 -2.80 -11.80 -17.75
N LYS A 288 -3.42 -12.30 -18.83
CA LYS A 288 -3.56 -13.75 -19.08
C LYS A 288 -2.18 -14.44 -19.12
N SER A 289 -1.18 -13.80 -19.73
CA SER A 289 0.21 -14.29 -19.74
C SER A 289 0.79 -14.37 -18.33
N ILE A 290 0.66 -13.31 -17.52
CA ILE A 290 1.14 -13.27 -16.13
C ILE A 290 0.43 -14.35 -15.26
N LEU A 291 -0.89 -14.48 -15.40
CA LEU A 291 -1.67 -15.45 -14.64
C LEU A 291 -1.43 -16.91 -15.07
N SER A 292 -0.86 -17.14 -16.26
CA SER A 292 -0.48 -18.50 -16.69
C SER A 292 0.60 -19.13 -15.80
N ALA A 293 1.50 -18.31 -15.24
CA ALA A 293 2.51 -18.77 -14.28
C ALA A 293 1.87 -19.18 -12.95
N HIS A 294 0.91 -18.39 -12.46
CA HIS A 294 0.13 -18.69 -11.26
C HIS A 294 -0.69 -19.97 -11.43
N TYR A 295 -1.35 -20.11 -12.59
CA TYR A 295 -2.07 -21.32 -12.95
C TYR A 295 -1.13 -22.53 -12.96
N SER A 296 0.02 -22.44 -13.63
CA SER A 296 0.99 -23.54 -13.69
C SER A 296 1.48 -23.96 -12.29
N HIS A 297 1.76 -22.98 -11.43
CA HIS A 297 2.18 -23.23 -10.04
C HIS A 297 1.11 -23.99 -9.22
N LEU A 298 -0.17 -23.61 -9.35
CA LEU A 298 -1.27 -24.31 -8.68
C LEU A 298 -1.34 -25.81 -9.01
N PHE A 299 -0.93 -26.22 -10.20
CA PHE A 299 -0.94 -27.64 -10.61
C PHE A 299 0.36 -28.38 -10.27
N SER A 300 1.49 -27.67 -10.18
CA SER A 300 2.77 -28.29 -9.82
C SER A 300 2.94 -28.48 -8.31
N GLU A 301 2.33 -27.61 -7.50
CA GLU A 301 2.50 -27.64 -6.05
C GLU A 301 1.58 -28.63 -5.33
N HIS A 302 2.12 -29.28 -4.29
CA HIS A 302 1.38 -30.21 -3.44
C HIS A 302 0.14 -29.57 -2.80
N TRP A 303 0.25 -28.31 -2.39
CA TRP A 303 -0.80 -27.59 -1.68
C TRP A 303 -1.93 -27.09 -2.60
N ARG A 304 -1.72 -27.12 -3.93
CA ARG A 304 -2.65 -26.57 -4.92
C ARG A 304 -3.14 -25.16 -4.58
N SER A 305 -2.22 -24.35 -4.07
CA SER A 305 -2.46 -22.99 -3.61
C SER A 305 -1.31 -22.10 -4.04
N LEU A 306 -1.43 -20.80 -3.76
CA LEU A 306 -0.38 -19.82 -4.00
C LEU A 306 0.33 -19.49 -2.68
N PRO A 307 1.67 -19.38 -2.68
CA PRO A 307 2.42 -19.06 -1.48
C PRO A 307 2.20 -17.61 -1.05
N GLU A 308 2.60 -17.30 0.17
CA GLU A 308 2.62 -15.94 0.68
C GLU A 308 3.61 -15.06 -0.09
N LEU A 309 4.82 -15.59 -0.24
CA LEU A 309 5.92 -14.95 -0.96
C LEU A 309 6.86 -15.97 -1.61
N THR A 310 7.64 -15.50 -2.57
CA THR A 310 8.82 -16.17 -3.13
C THR A 310 10.07 -15.35 -2.85
N ASN A 311 11.22 -16.01 -2.86
CA ASN A 311 12.52 -15.34 -2.86
C ASN A 311 12.82 -14.78 -4.26
N SER A 312 14.03 -14.26 -4.48
CA SER A 312 14.38 -13.56 -5.72
C SER A 312 14.07 -14.39 -6.96
N ASN A 313 13.45 -13.76 -7.96
CA ASN A 313 13.14 -14.34 -9.26
C ASN A 313 12.27 -15.60 -9.16
N GLY A 314 11.25 -15.59 -8.30
CA GLY A 314 10.34 -16.71 -8.11
C GLY A 314 10.96 -17.92 -7.42
N SER A 315 12.15 -17.79 -6.85
CA SER A 315 12.80 -18.92 -6.15
C SER A 315 12.03 -19.33 -4.89
N TYR A 316 12.10 -20.61 -4.57
CA TYR A 316 11.41 -21.16 -3.41
C TYR A 316 11.89 -20.50 -2.11
N CYS A 317 10.93 -20.07 -1.27
CA CYS A 317 11.20 -19.58 0.07
C CYS A 317 10.69 -20.61 1.09
N ARG A 318 11.59 -21.22 1.86
CA ARG A 318 11.23 -22.26 2.84
C ARG A 318 10.36 -21.75 3.99
N ASP A 319 10.48 -20.46 4.32
CA ASP A 319 9.79 -19.84 5.44
C ASP A 319 8.42 -19.26 5.04
N SER A 320 8.10 -19.28 3.74
CA SER A 320 6.84 -18.79 3.18
C SER A 320 5.71 -19.79 3.45
N ASN A 321 4.53 -19.30 3.85
CA ASN A 321 3.35 -20.16 3.89
C ASN A 321 3.01 -20.60 2.44
N PRO A 322 2.99 -21.91 2.12
CA PRO A 322 2.73 -22.38 0.76
C PRO A 322 1.26 -22.25 0.31
N ALA A 323 0.33 -21.95 1.23
CA ALA A 323 -1.08 -21.79 0.91
C ALA A 323 -1.68 -20.57 1.63
N GLN A 324 -1.70 -19.43 0.96
CA GLN A 324 -1.99 -18.14 1.60
C GLN A 324 -3.24 -17.46 1.02
N SER A 325 -4.19 -17.16 1.89
CA SER A 325 -5.53 -16.68 1.53
C SER A 325 -5.53 -15.40 0.69
N TRP A 326 -4.72 -14.39 1.05
CA TRP A 326 -4.68 -13.13 0.31
C TRP A 326 -4.06 -13.27 -1.09
N SER A 327 -3.17 -14.24 -1.30
CA SER A 327 -2.48 -14.47 -2.56
C SER A 327 -3.47 -15.02 -3.56
N THR A 328 -4.24 -16.04 -3.15
CA THR A 328 -5.33 -16.59 -3.96
C THR A 328 -6.47 -15.60 -4.12
N GLY A 329 -6.90 -14.92 -3.05
CA GLY A 329 -8.00 -13.97 -3.08
C GLY A 329 -7.79 -12.83 -4.07
N CYS A 330 -6.63 -12.17 -4.02
CA CYS A 330 -6.34 -11.06 -4.93
C CYS A 330 -6.22 -11.50 -6.41
N ILE A 331 -5.77 -12.73 -6.69
CA ILE A 331 -5.77 -13.26 -8.05
C ILE A 331 -7.20 -13.60 -8.53
N LEU A 332 -8.05 -14.14 -7.66
CA LEU A 332 -9.47 -14.37 -7.96
C LEU A 332 -10.20 -13.06 -8.29
N GLU A 333 -9.89 -11.97 -7.59
CA GLU A 333 -10.45 -10.64 -7.90
C GLU A 333 -10.07 -10.16 -9.30
N VAL A 334 -8.83 -10.40 -9.76
CA VAL A 334 -8.40 -10.08 -11.13
C VAL A 334 -9.23 -10.88 -12.14
N LEU A 335 -9.35 -12.19 -11.94
CA LEU A 335 -10.11 -13.07 -12.81
C LEU A 335 -11.58 -12.66 -12.88
N TRP A 336 -12.16 -12.31 -11.73
CA TRP A 336 -13.53 -11.82 -11.66
C TRP A 336 -13.70 -10.51 -12.43
N GLU A 337 -12.81 -9.53 -12.23
CA GLU A 337 -12.88 -8.26 -12.97
C GLU A 337 -12.73 -8.46 -14.49
N MET A 338 -11.85 -9.36 -14.92
CA MET A 338 -11.72 -9.70 -16.34
C MET A 338 -12.99 -10.33 -16.91
N ASP A 339 -13.62 -11.27 -16.19
CA ASP A 339 -14.90 -11.87 -16.60
C ASP A 339 -16.02 -10.81 -16.68
N GLN A 340 -16.07 -9.86 -15.73
CA GLN A 340 -17.03 -8.76 -15.81
C GLN A 340 -16.79 -7.89 -17.05
N ILE A 341 -15.54 -7.57 -17.37
CA ILE A 341 -15.17 -6.78 -18.55
C ILE A 341 -15.56 -7.52 -19.84
N GLU A 342 -15.28 -8.83 -19.96
CA GLU A 342 -15.64 -9.64 -21.13
C GLU A 342 -17.17 -9.73 -21.32
N ARG A 343 -17.93 -9.69 -20.22
CA ARG A 343 -19.41 -9.63 -20.23
C ARG A 343 -19.97 -8.24 -20.51
N GLY A 344 -19.13 -7.21 -20.67
CA GLY A 344 -19.55 -5.83 -20.88
C GLY A 344 -20.11 -5.14 -19.63
N ILE A 345 -19.86 -5.69 -18.44
CA ILE A 345 -20.30 -5.12 -17.16
C ILE A 345 -19.28 -4.05 -16.74
N GLN A 346 -19.73 -2.80 -16.65
CA GLN A 346 -18.88 -1.70 -16.22
C GLN A 346 -18.56 -1.81 -14.71
N ARG A 347 -17.33 -1.43 -14.36
CA ARG A 347 -16.88 -1.36 -12.97
C ARG A 347 -17.71 -0.35 -12.19
N SER A 348 -18.45 -0.80 -11.18
CA SER A 348 -19.09 0.07 -10.20
C SER A 348 -18.00 0.64 -9.29
N ILE A 349 -17.52 1.85 -9.58
CA ILE A 349 -16.59 2.59 -8.71
C ILE A 349 -17.39 3.28 -7.61
#